data_AF-A0A941UXB4-F1
#
_entry.id   AF-A0A941UXB4-F1
#
_cell.length_a   1.000
_cell.length_b   1.000
_cell.length_c   1.000
_cell.angle_alpha   90.00
_cell.angle_beta   90.00
_cell.angle_gamma   90.00
#
_symmetry.space_group_name_H-M   'P 1'
#
loop_
_entity.id
_entity.type
_entity.pdbx_description
1 polymer ?
#
loop_
_entity_poly.entity_id
_entity_poly.type
_entity_poly.pdbx_seq_one_letter_code
_entity_poly.pdbx_strand_id
1 'polypeptide(L)'
;MKNVMTGTWLVAGALAIGAPFGAAAQEQVTADQVVGAMEGTFGITPGERRNHTKGTCAVGEFVGAPEAAAYSRSPLFSGKAVPVVARFSLAGGNPKAPDAAKSARGMALEFRLPEGRLQHMTMLNTP
;
A
#
# COMPACT_ATOMS: atom_id res chain seq x y z
N MET A 1 14.74 -81.71 -26.33
CA MET A 1 14.80 -81.80 -24.85
C MET A 1 14.40 -80.44 -24.28
N LYS A 2 13.69 -80.46 -23.16
CA LYS A 2 12.91 -79.37 -22.56
C LYS A 2 13.78 -78.28 -21.92
N ASN A 3 13.24 -77.05 -21.86
CA ASN A 3 13.36 -75.98 -20.83
C ASN A 3 13.12 -74.61 -21.52
N VAL A 4 11.94 -73.96 -21.50
CA VAL A 4 11.27 -73.19 -20.41
C VAL A 4 12.22 -72.29 -19.60
N MET A 5 12.09 -70.96 -19.77
CA MET A 5 11.88 -69.92 -18.73
C MET A 5 12.04 -68.51 -19.35
N THR A 6 10.96 -67.77 -19.64
CA THR A 6 10.42 -66.65 -18.85
C THR A 6 11.36 -65.45 -18.60
N GLY A 7 10.98 -64.31 -19.18
CA GLY A 7 10.77 -63.08 -18.41
C GLY A 7 11.86 -62.00 -18.50
N THR A 8 11.58 -60.94 -19.25
CA THR A 8 12.06 -59.59 -18.89
C THR A 8 11.07 -58.55 -19.42
N TRP A 9 10.09 -58.19 -18.58
CA TRP A 9 9.33 -56.96 -18.77
C TRP A 9 10.23 -55.81 -18.32
N LEU A 10 10.72 -54.99 -19.25
CA LEU A 10 11.36 -53.73 -18.93
C LEU A 10 10.27 -52.74 -18.53
N VAL A 11 10.03 -52.61 -17.22
CA VAL A 11 9.28 -51.50 -16.64
C VAL A 11 10.16 -50.26 -16.77
N ALA A 12 9.80 -49.36 -17.67
CA ALA A 12 10.37 -48.03 -17.73
C ALA A 12 9.97 -47.27 -16.45
N GLY A 13 10.92 -47.11 -15.54
CA GLY A 13 10.74 -46.30 -14.33
C GLY A 13 10.50 -44.85 -14.71
N ALA A 14 9.28 -44.37 -14.51
CA ALA A 14 8.97 -42.95 -14.55
C ALA A 14 9.58 -42.27 -13.32
N LEU A 15 10.77 -41.70 -13.48
CA LEU A 15 11.27 -40.63 -12.60
C LEU A 15 10.43 -39.38 -12.88
N ALA A 16 9.23 -39.33 -12.29
CA ALA A 16 8.53 -38.08 -12.12
C ALA A 16 9.38 -37.25 -11.15
N ILE A 17 10.14 -36.33 -11.72
CA ILE A 17 10.85 -35.26 -11.02
C ILE A 17 9.81 -34.58 -10.13
N GLY A 18 9.84 -34.91 -8.84
CA GLY A 18 9.22 -34.11 -7.80
C GLY A 18 10.00 -32.82 -7.73
N ALA A 19 9.70 -31.88 -8.63
CA ALA A 19 10.05 -30.49 -8.40
C ALA A 19 9.35 -30.14 -7.09
N PRO A 20 10.08 -29.81 -6.01
CA PRO A 20 9.39 -29.19 -4.90
C PRO A 20 8.77 -27.93 -5.49
N PHE A 21 7.45 -27.83 -5.41
CA PHE A 21 6.77 -26.55 -5.40
C PHE A 21 7.20 -25.80 -4.13
N GLY A 22 8.51 -25.54 -4.01
CA GLY A 22 9.04 -24.55 -3.11
C GLY A 22 8.58 -23.24 -3.72
N ALA A 23 7.47 -22.71 -3.21
CA ALA A 23 7.17 -21.30 -3.38
C ALA A 23 8.44 -20.56 -2.95
N ALA A 24 9.21 -20.06 -3.91
CA ALA A 24 10.33 -19.20 -3.62
C ALA A 24 9.75 -18.06 -2.79
N ALA A 25 10.11 -18.00 -1.51
CA ALA A 25 9.72 -16.89 -0.67
C ALA A 25 10.23 -15.63 -1.38
N GLN A 26 9.33 -14.79 -1.87
CA GLN A 26 9.73 -13.51 -2.45
C GLN A 26 10.51 -12.77 -1.38
N GLU A 27 11.75 -12.41 -1.72
CA GLU A 27 12.59 -11.59 -0.87
C GLU A 27 11.82 -10.33 -0.50
N GLN A 28 11.80 -9.97 0.79
CA GLN A 28 11.03 -8.83 1.26
C GLN A 28 11.61 -7.54 0.67
N VAL A 29 10.75 -6.75 0.03
CA VAL A 29 11.15 -5.45 -0.53
C VAL A 29 11.47 -4.48 0.62
N THR A 30 12.66 -3.89 0.59
CA THR A 30 13.10 -2.93 1.61
C THR A 30 12.54 -1.53 1.33
N ALA A 31 12.51 -0.67 2.35
CA ALA A 31 12.09 0.73 2.20
C ALA A 31 12.95 1.47 1.16
N ASP A 32 14.26 1.25 1.15
CA ASP A 32 15.18 1.87 0.20
C ASP A 32 14.93 1.41 -1.24
N GLN A 33 14.54 0.14 -1.44
CA GLN A 33 14.15 -0.35 -2.76
C GLN A 33 12.86 0.33 -3.26
N VAL A 34 11.86 0.53 -2.38
CA VAL A 34 10.63 1.26 -2.73
C VAL A 34 10.94 2.71 -3.09
N VAL A 35 11.72 3.41 -2.27
CA VAL A 35 12.13 4.79 -2.52
C VAL A 35 12.94 4.89 -3.80
N GLY A 36 13.94 4.03 -3.97
CA GLY A 36 14.80 3.99 -5.15
C GLY A 36 14.02 3.70 -6.44
N ALA A 37 12.99 2.85 -6.39
CA ALA A 37 12.11 2.62 -7.54
C ALA A 37 11.30 3.87 -7.91
N MET A 38 10.78 4.62 -6.92
CA MET A 38 10.08 5.88 -7.15
C MET A 38 11.02 6.94 -7.73
N GLU A 39 12.22 7.10 -7.15
CA GLU A 39 13.24 8.02 -7.64
C GLU A 39 13.72 7.65 -9.05
N GLY A 40 13.88 6.37 -9.36
CA GLY A 40 14.23 5.89 -10.70
C GLY A 40 13.12 6.14 -11.74
N THR A 41 11.85 6.11 -11.31
CA THR A 41 10.70 6.32 -12.20
C THR A 41 10.42 7.80 -12.46
N PHE A 42 10.54 8.65 -11.43
CA PHE A 42 10.11 10.06 -11.51
C PHE A 42 11.25 11.08 -11.41
N GLY A 43 12.46 10.63 -11.09
CA GLY A 43 13.56 11.51 -10.69
C GLY A 43 13.41 12.02 -9.26
N ILE A 44 14.42 12.79 -8.82
CA ILE A 44 14.42 13.44 -7.51
C ILE A 44 14.05 14.91 -7.70
N THR A 45 13.00 15.36 -6.99
CA THR A 45 12.70 16.78 -6.82
C THR A 45 13.07 17.19 -5.38
N PRO A 46 14.15 17.96 -5.17
CA PRO A 46 14.60 18.33 -3.83
C PRO A 46 13.52 19.06 -3.03
N GLY A 47 13.38 18.71 -1.75
CA GLY A 47 12.37 19.29 -0.85
C GLY A 47 10.95 18.74 -1.02
N GLU A 48 10.69 17.94 -2.05
CA GLU A 48 9.36 17.41 -2.35
C GLU A 48 9.24 15.91 -2.02
N ARG A 49 7.98 15.44 -1.90
CA ARG A 49 7.68 14.02 -1.70
C ARG A 49 8.07 13.19 -2.94
N ARG A 50 8.39 11.91 -2.76
CA ARG A 50 8.69 10.97 -3.87
C ARG A 50 7.46 10.48 -4.61
N ASN A 51 6.33 10.47 -3.93
CA ASN A 51 5.00 10.20 -4.47
C ASN A 51 4.02 11.18 -3.83
N HIS A 52 2.86 11.39 -4.45
CA HIS A 52 1.93 12.45 -4.02
C HIS A 52 2.61 13.82 -3.96
N THR A 53 3.52 14.06 -4.91
CA THR A 53 4.40 15.23 -4.97
C THR A 53 3.58 16.50 -5.07
N LYS A 54 2.79 16.63 -6.15
CA LYS A 54 1.84 17.73 -6.29
C LYS A 54 0.65 17.54 -5.35
N GLY A 55 0.34 18.56 -4.56
CA GLY A 55 -0.84 18.59 -3.73
C GLY A 55 -1.09 19.95 -3.10
N THR A 56 -2.30 20.13 -2.58
CA THR A 56 -2.78 21.38 -1.99
C THR A 56 -3.37 21.08 -0.62
N CYS A 57 -3.14 21.98 0.33
CA CYS A 57 -3.67 21.86 1.69
C CYS A 57 -4.94 22.68 1.88
N ALA A 58 -5.79 22.23 2.80
CA ALA A 58 -6.91 22.98 3.34
C ALA A 58 -6.93 22.82 4.86
N VAL A 59 -7.56 23.77 5.55
CA VAL A 59 -7.78 23.72 6.99
C VAL A 59 -9.27 23.71 7.27
N GLY A 60 -9.68 23.02 8.33
CA GLY A 60 -11.08 22.95 8.73
C GLY A 60 -11.25 22.24 10.06
N GLU A 61 -12.48 21.77 10.30
CA GLU A 61 -12.82 21.03 11.50
C GLU A 61 -13.61 19.77 11.15
N PHE A 62 -13.43 18.74 11.97
CA PHE A 62 -14.21 17.51 11.92
C PHE A 62 -15.05 17.40 13.18
N VAL A 63 -16.35 17.12 13.01
CA VAL A 63 -17.27 16.81 14.09
C VAL A 63 -17.70 15.36 13.91
N GLY A 64 -17.11 14.46 14.68
CA GLY A 64 -17.49 13.05 14.64
C GLY A 64 -18.84 12.81 15.31
N ALA A 65 -19.65 11.92 14.71
CA ALA A 65 -20.93 11.50 15.27
C ALA A 65 -20.72 10.87 16.67
N PRO A 66 -21.34 11.40 17.74
CA PRO A 66 -21.18 10.87 19.09
C PRO A 66 -21.57 9.39 19.22
N GLU A 67 -22.51 8.92 18.42
CA GLU A 67 -23.00 7.54 18.40
C GLU A 67 -21.88 6.56 18.03
N ALA A 68 -20.86 7.01 17.29
CA ALA A 68 -19.70 6.20 16.95
C ALA A 68 -18.82 5.85 18.17
N ALA A 69 -19.02 6.50 19.31
CA ALA A 69 -18.39 6.12 20.58
C ALA A 69 -18.78 4.70 21.03
N ALA A 70 -19.91 4.15 20.54
CA ALA A 70 -20.27 2.75 20.73
C ALA A 70 -19.28 1.77 20.07
N TYR A 71 -18.55 2.22 19.04
CA TYR A 71 -17.63 1.39 18.25
C TYR A 71 -16.15 1.78 18.43
N SER A 72 -15.86 2.98 18.91
CA SER A 72 -14.49 3.48 19.03
C SER A 72 -14.30 4.32 20.30
N ARG A 73 -13.14 4.16 20.93
CA ARG A 73 -12.69 5.01 22.06
C ARG A 73 -11.94 6.26 21.60
N SER A 74 -11.87 6.52 20.30
CA SER A 74 -11.13 7.66 19.75
C SER A 74 -11.78 8.99 20.13
N PRO A 75 -11.00 10.00 20.57
CA PRO A 75 -11.52 11.34 20.83
C PRO A 75 -12.15 12.03 19.60
N LEU A 76 -11.89 11.51 18.39
CA LEU A 76 -12.53 11.96 17.15
C LEU A 76 -14.06 11.93 17.22
N PHE A 77 -14.63 10.98 17.96
CA PHE A 77 -16.07 10.76 18.07
C PHE A 77 -16.66 11.34 19.36
N SER A 78 -16.01 12.36 19.93
CA SER A 78 -16.50 13.04 21.14
C SER A 78 -17.68 14.00 20.90
N GLY A 79 -18.08 14.22 19.65
CA GLY A 79 -19.08 15.23 19.27
C GLY A 79 -18.55 16.67 19.26
N LYS A 80 -17.30 16.89 19.66
CA LYS A 80 -16.67 18.21 19.64
C LYS A 80 -15.96 18.44 18.30
N ALA A 81 -15.86 19.71 17.89
CA ALA A 81 -15.05 20.09 16.74
C ALA A 81 -13.58 19.77 17.00
N VAL A 82 -12.97 19.05 16.06
CA VAL A 82 -11.55 18.69 16.05
C VAL A 82 -10.88 19.43 14.90
N PRO A 83 -9.85 20.26 15.15
CA PRO A 83 -9.12 20.91 14.06
C PRO A 83 -8.44 19.89 13.14
N VAL A 84 -8.56 20.10 11.83
CA VAL A 84 -8.01 19.22 10.81
C VAL A 84 -7.22 20.01 9.77
N VAL A 85 -6.05 19.49 9.42
CA VAL A 85 -5.35 19.86 8.19
C VAL A 85 -5.60 18.76 7.16
N ALA A 86 -6.21 19.11 6.04
CA ALA A 86 -6.40 18.22 4.91
C ALA A 86 -5.33 18.50 3.85
N ARG A 87 -4.87 17.46 3.16
CA ARG A 87 -4.06 17.58 1.95
C ARG A 87 -4.61 16.71 0.84
N PHE A 88 -4.94 17.34 -0.28
CA PHE A 88 -5.29 16.68 -1.52
C PHE A 88 -4.07 16.57 -2.41
N SER A 89 -3.96 15.49 -3.19
CA SER A 89 -2.77 15.27 -4.02
C SER A 89 -3.03 14.38 -5.23
N LEU A 90 -2.14 14.47 -6.23
CA LEU A 90 -2.10 13.57 -7.38
C LEU A 90 -1.07 12.46 -7.14
N ALA A 91 -1.37 11.22 -7.53
CA ALA A 91 -0.35 10.18 -7.51
C ALA A 91 0.81 10.51 -8.47
N GLY A 92 2.01 10.02 -8.13
CA GLY A 92 3.25 10.16 -8.89
C GLY A 92 4.24 11.20 -8.35
N GLY A 93 5.41 11.22 -8.99
CA GLY A 93 6.54 12.07 -8.64
C GLY A 93 6.62 13.43 -9.36
N ASN A 94 5.71 13.72 -10.32
CA ASN A 94 5.79 14.92 -11.15
C ASN A 94 5.14 16.14 -10.46
N PRO A 95 5.92 17.16 -10.02
CA PRO A 95 5.36 18.35 -9.36
C PRO A 95 4.54 19.24 -10.32
N LYS A 96 4.71 19.09 -11.63
CA LYS A 96 4.03 19.85 -12.69
C LYS A 96 2.85 19.10 -13.31
N ALA A 97 2.42 17.98 -12.71
CA ALA A 97 1.28 17.22 -13.22
C ALA A 97 0.01 18.10 -13.32
N PRO A 98 -0.74 18.07 -14.44
CA PRO A 98 -2.01 18.80 -14.55
C PRO A 98 -3.07 18.25 -13.58
N ASP A 99 -3.86 19.14 -12.94
CA ASP A 99 -4.89 18.70 -11.98
C ASP A 99 -6.02 17.90 -12.64
N ALA A 100 -6.24 18.08 -13.95
CA ALA A 100 -7.21 17.32 -14.73
C ALA A 100 -6.67 15.97 -15.22
N ALA A 101 -5.41 15.61 -14.95
CA ALA A 101 -4.82 14.36 -15.45
C ALA A 101 -5.53 13.12 -14.87
N LYS A 102 -5.76 12.09 -15.70
CA LYS A 102 -6.31 10.81 -15.25
C LYS A 102 -5.29 10.09 -14.36
N SER A 103 -5.43 10.23 -13.05
CA SER A 103 -4.51 9.67 -12.03
C SER A 103 -5.29 9.43 -10.73
N ALA A 104 -4.79 8.55 -9.86
CA ALA A 104 -5.36 8.43 -8.52
C ALA A 104 -5.19 9.74 -7.73
N ARG A 105 -6.08 9.97 -6.77
CA ARG A 105 -6.09 11.16 -5.90
C ARG A 105 -5.92 10.74 -4.46
N GLY A 106 -5.02 11.40 -3.75
CA GLY A 106 -4.86 11.21 -2.32
C GLY A 106 -5.62 12.24 -1.50
N MET A 107 -6.17 11.81 -0.38
CA MET A 107 -6.67 12.66 0.70
C MET A 107 -5.98 12.23 1.99
N ALA A 108 -5.13 13.10 2.54
CA ALA A 108 -4.54 12.90 3.85
C ALA A 108 -5.17 13.89 4.85
N LEU A 109 -5.55 13.42 6.02
CA LEU A 109 -6.09 14.22 7.10
C LEU A 109 -5.19 14.10 8.34
N GLU A 110 -4.83 15.22 8.94
CA GLU A 110 -4.21 15.30 10.25
C GLU A 110 -5.21 15.94 11.22
N PHE A 111 -5.69 15.14 12.17
CA PHE A 111 -6.57 15.58 13.24
C PHE A 111 -5.73 15.96 14.46
N ARG A 112 -5.99 17.14 15.02
CA ARG A 112 -5.33 17.64 16.22
C ARG A 112 -6.21 17.39 17.45
N LEU A 113 -5.89 16.32 18.16
CA LEU A 113 -6.63 15.85 19.32
C LEU A 113 -6.16 16.57 20.60
N PRO A 114 -6.91 16.47 21.72
CA PRO A 114 -6.50 17.02 23.00
C PRO A 114 -5.08 16.57 23.42
N GLU A 115 -4.42 17.41 24.22
CA GLU A 115 -3.05 17.18 24.71
C GLU A 115 -1.99 17.14 23.60
N GLY A 116 -2.28 17.74 22.45
CA GLY A 116 -1.34 17.82 21.32
C GLY A 116 -1.16 16.51 20.56
N ARG A 117 -2.01 15.49 20.80
CA ARG A 117 -1.98 14.23 20.07
C ARG A 117 -2.43 14.42 18.62
N LEU A 118 -1.82 13.67 17.71
CA LEU A 118 -2.19 13.66 16.30
C LEU A 118 -2.77 12.30 15.91
N GLN A 119 -3.82 12.34 15.08
CA GLN A 119 -4.27 11.17 14.34
C GLN A 119 -4.16 11.50 12.85
N HIS A 120 -3.59 10.58 12.07
CA HIS A 120 -3.55 10.70 10.61
C HIS A 120 -4.49 9.69 9.96
N MET A 121 -5.13 10.10 8.87
CA MET A 121 -5.81 9.19 7.94
C MET A 121 -5.26 9.47 6.54
N THR A 122 -4.61 8.49 5.93
CA THR A 122 -3.99 8.60 4.59
C THR A 122 -4.76 7.72 3.62
N MET A 123 -5.57 8.35 2.77
CA MET A 123 -6.53 7.67 1.91
C MET A 123 -6.27 8.00 0.44
N LEU A 124 -6.76 7.12 -0.44
CA LEU A 124 -6.90 7.36 -1.87
C LEU A 124 -8.39 7.43 -2.24
N ASN A 125 -8.69 7.99 -3.41
CA ASN A 125 -10.04 7.95 -3.96
C ASN A 125 -10.43 6.57 -4.52
N THR A 126 -9.45 5.69 -4.71
CA THR A 126 -9.66 4.27 -5.02
C THR A 126 -9.83 3.51 -3.70
N PRO A 127 -10.95 2.78 -3.52
CA PRO A 127 -11.18 2.01 -2.30
C PRO A 127 -10.25 0.79 -2.20
#